data_AF-A0A9E6CKD1-F1
#
_entry.id   AF-A0A9E6CKD1-F1
#
_cell.length_a   1.000
_cell.length_b   1.000
_cell.length_c   1.000
_cell.angle_alpha   90.00
_cell.angle_beta   90.00
_cell.angle_gamma   90.00
#
_symmetry.space_group_name_H-M   'P 1'
#
loop_
_entity.id
_entity.type
_entity.pdbx_description
1 polymer ?
#
loop_
_entity_poly.entity_id
_entity_poly.type
_entity_poly.pdbx_seq_one_letter_code
_entity_poly.pdbx_strand_id
1 'polypeptide(L)' 'MQLIWGVALVLAGIGVFFRIPQVMPKIAQIEHFSGVMFFIRFCFYLIGILLIGGGSIKIYNHYSK' A
#
# COMPACT_ATOMS: atom_id res chain seq x y z
N MET A 1 12.65 10.87 -16.45
CA MET A 1 12.26 9.51 -15.99
C MET A 1 11.57 9.50 -14.62
N GLN A 2 10.93 10.59 -14.16
CA GLN A 2 10.24 10.61 -12.85
C GLN A 2 8.84 10.00 -12.90
N LEU A 3 8.19 10.00 -14.08
CA LEU A 3 6.90 9.31 -14.31
C LEU A 3 6.98 7.81 -14.01
N ILE A 4 8.05 7.13 -14.43
CA ILE A 4 8.27 5.69 -14.14
C ILE A 4 8.33 5.43 -12.63
N TRP A 5 8.95 6.33 -11.87
CA TRP A 5 8.99 6.23 -10.42
C TRP A 5 7.63 6.49 -9.76
N GLY A 6 6.84 7.42 -10.29
CA GLY A 6 5.46 7.64 -9.85
C GLY A 6 4.57 6.44 -10.14
N VAL A 7 4.64 5.89 -11.35
CA VAL A 7 3.88 4.70 -11.77
C VAL A 7 4.28 3.46 -10.96
N ALA A 8 5.58 3.26 -10.70
CA ALA A 8 6.05 2.18 -9.85
C ALA A 8 5.53 2.31 -8.41
N LEU A 9 5.46 3.52 -7.86
CA LEU A 9 4.86 3.76 -6.53
C LEU A 9 3.36 3.43 -6.51
N VAL A 10 2.61 3.86 -7.53
CA VAL A 10 1.18 3.57 -7.63
C VAL A 10 0.92 2.06 -7.78
N LEU A 11 1.70 1.38 -8.64
CA LEU A 11 1.63 -0.08 -8.80
C LEU A 11 1.97 -0.82 -7.51
N ALA A 12 2.97 -0.36 -6.76
CA ALA A 12 3.28 -0.92 -5.45
C ALA A 12 2.14 -0.72 -4.44
N GLY A 13 1.45 0.42 -4.45
CA GLY A 13 0.25 0.66 -3.63
C GLY A 13 -0.92 -0.27 -4.00
N ILE A 14 -1.12 -0.56 -5.29
CA ILE A 14 -2.11 -1.52 -5.77
C ILE A 14 -1.74 -2.96 -5.37
N GLY A 15 -0.47 -3.36 -5.56
CA GLY A 15 0.02 -4.70 -5.18
C GLY A 15 -0.09 -4.97 -3.67
N VAL A 16 0.09 -3.92 -2.88
CA VAL A 16 -0.19 -3.90 -1.44
C VAL A 16 -1.68 -4.22 -1.23
N PHE A 17 -2.63 -3.54 -1.88
CA PHE A 17 -4.06 -3.86 -1.78
C PHE A 17 -4.41 -5.32 -2.13
N PHE A 18 -3.77 -5.91 -3.14
CA PHE A 18 -3.95 -7.32 -3.53
C PHE A 18 -3.38 -8.33 -2.52
N ARG A 19 -2.39 -7.96 -1.69
CA ARG A 19 -1.84 -8.83 -0.64
C ARG A 19 -2.77 -8.97 0.56
N ILE A 20 -3.68 -8.03 0.79
CA ILE A 20 -4.66 -8.02 1.89
C ILE A 20 -5.59 -9.25 1.86
N PRO A 21 -6.27 -9.59 0.76
CA PRO A 21 -7.10 -10.81 0.69
C PRO A 21 -6.27 -12.09 0.79
N GLN A 22 -5.00 -12.05 0.37
CA GLN A 22 -4.12 -13.22 0.33
C GLN A 22 -3.52 -13.59 1.70
N VAL A 23 -3.44 -12.66 2.65
CA VAL A 23 -3.00 -12.96 4.04
C VAL A 23 -4.16 -13.35 4.95
N MET A 24 -5.39 -12.95 4.63
CA MET A 24 -6.63 -13.31 5.36
C MET A 24 -6.79 -14.82 5.64
N PRO A 25 -6.63 -15.73 4.65
CA PRO A 25 -6.75 -17.17 4.92
C PRO A 25 -5.62 -17.72 5.80
N LYS A 26 -4.45 -17.10 5.78
CA LYS A 26 -3.30 -17.47 6.63
C LYS A 26 -3.47 -17.03 8.09
N ILE A 27 -4.21 -15.94 8.32
CA ILE A 27 -4.48 -15.37 9.65
C ILE A 27 -5.71 -16.04 10.28
N ALA A 28 -6.70 -16.45 9.49
CA ALA A 28 -7.87 -17.19 9.96
C ALA A 28 -7.51 -18.53 10.64
N GLN A 29 -6.37 -19.13 10.28
CA GLN A 29 -5.86 -20.36 10.90
C GLN A 29 -5.22 -20.13 12.28
N ILE A 30 -5.01 -18.87 12.70
CA ILE A 30 -4.35 -18.49 13.95
C ILE A 30 -5.26 -17.48 14.69
N GLU A 31 -6.31 -17.97 15.35
CA GLU A 31 -7.22 -17.15 16.18
C GLU A 31 -6.50 -16.31 17.26
N HIS A 32 -5.26 -16.67 17.62
CA HIS A 32 -4.42 -15.99 18.62
C HIS A 32 -3.91 -14.60 18.19
N PHE A 33 -4.08 -14.20 16.91
CA PHE A 33 -3.62 -12.93 16.34
C PHE A 33 -4.77 -11.97 16.00
N SER A 34 -5.97 -12.11 16.58
CA SER A 34 -7.13 -11.24 16.31
C SER A 34 -6.83 -9.75 16.53
N GLY A 35 -6.00 -9.41 17.52
CA GLY A 35 -5.54 -8.03 17.77
C GLY A 35 -4.64 -7.45 16.67
N VAL A 36 -3.93 -8.29 15.93
CA VAL A 36 -3.01 -7.87 14.86
C VAL A 36 -3.74 -7.70 13.53
N MET A 37 -4.92 -8.27 13.35
CA MET A 37 -5.74 -8.06 12.16
C MET A 37 -6.08 -6.56 11.97
N PHE A 38 -6.37 -5.86 13.06
CA PHE A 38 -6.57 -4.41 13.06
C PHE A 38 -5.28 -3.65 12.72
N PHE A 39 -4.15 -4.09 13.27
CA PHE A 39 -2.82 -3.53 12.98
C PHE A 39 -2.42 -3.69 11.51
N ILE A 40 -2.72 -4.85 10.89
CA ILE A 40 -2.45 -5.12 9.48
C ILE A 40 -3.29 -4.18 8.60
N ARG A 41 -4.59 -4.05 8.87
CA ARG A 41 -5.46 -3.08 8.16
C ARG A 41 -4.91 -1.67 8.29
N PHE A 42 -4.51 -1.26 9.48
CA PHE A 42 -3.94 0.07 9.73
C PHE A 42 -2.63 0.28 8.95
N CYS A 43 -1.73 -0.68 8.99
CA CYS A 43 -0.45 -0.64 8.28
C CYS A 43 -0.66 -0.60 6.76
N PHE A 44 -1.58 -1.39 6.23
CA PHE A 44 -1.95 -1.37 4.81
C PHE A 44 -2.56 -0.04 4.38
N TYR A 45 -3.42 0.53 5.21
CA TYR A 45 -4.04 1.84 4.94
C TYR A 45 -2.98 2.95 4.94
N LEU A 46 -2.06 2.93 5.90
CA LEU A 46 -0.90 3.83 5.96
C LEU A 46 -0.02 3.70 4.72
N ILE A 47 0.41 2.48 4.39
CA ILE A 47 1.25 2.19 3.23
C ILE A 47 0.54 2.64 1.95
N GLY A 48 -0.74 2.30 1.77
CA GLY A 48 -1.53 2.70 0.61
C GLY A 48 -1.63 4.22 0.44
N ILE A 49 -1.94 4.95 1.51
CA ILE A 49 -1.98 6.43 1.49
C ILE A 49 -0.59 7.01 1.20
N LEU A 50 0.46 6.45 1.79
CA LEU A 50 1.83 6.95 1.63
C LEU A 50 2.36 6.70 0.21
N LEU A 51 2.00 5.58 -0.41
CA LEU A 51 2.35 5.26 -1.80
C LEU A 51 1.54 6.08 -2.81
N ILE A 52 0.23 6.25 -2.61
CA ILE A 52 -0.61 7.10 -3.46
C ILE A 52 -0.19 8.56 -3.32
N GLY A 53 -0.02 9.05 -2.08
CA GLY A 53 0.42 10.42 -1.81
C GLY A 53 1.83 10.69 -2.33
N GLY A 54 2.78 9.79 -2.08
CA GLY A 54 4.16 9.89 -2.56
C GLY A 54 4.28 9.81 -4.08
N GLY A 55 3.48 8.95 -4.73
CA GLY A 55 3.39 8.87 -6.19
C GLY A 55 2.82 10.14 -6.80
N SER A 56 1.74 10.66 -6.20
CA SER A 56 1.08 11.90 -6.63
C SER A 56 1.98 13.13 -6.49
N ILE A 57 2.67 13.28 -5.35
CA ILE A 57 3.66 14.35 -5.13
C ILE A 57 4.79 14.27 -6.14
N LYS A 58 5.29 13.06 -6.44
CA LYS A 58 6.41 12.87 -7.37
C LYS A 58 6.01 13.15 -8.82
N ILE A 59 4.76 12.88 -9.21
CA ILE A 59 4.19 13.27 -10.51
C ILE A 59 3.98 14.78 -10.57
N TYR A 60 3.41 15.38 -9.52
CA TYR A 60 3.14 16.82 -9.46
C TYR A 60 4.44 17.65 -9.51
N ASN A 61 5.46 17.22 -8.77
CA ASN A 61 6.77 17.88 -8.76
C ASN A 61 7.55 17.69 -10.06
N HIS A 62 7.24 16.65 -10.85
CA HIS A 62 7.79 16.49 -12.20
C HIS A 62 7.06 17.37 -13.22
N TYR A 63 5.76 17.58 -13.05
CA TYR A 63 4.95 18.44 -13.92
C TYR A 63 5.13 19.94 -13.62
N SER A 64 5.50 20.29 -12.39
CA SER A 64 5.76 21.66 -11.93
C SER A 64 7.15 22.18 -12.31
N LYS A 65 7.93 21.44 -13.12
CA LYS A 65 9.25 21.84 -13.62
C LYS A 65 9.26 21.80 -15.14
#